data_AF-A0A3D4E9E8-F1
#
_entry.id   AF-A0A3D4E9E8-F1
#
_cell.length_a   1.000
_cell.length_b   1.000
_cell.length_c   1.000
_cell.angle_alpha   90.00
_cell.angle_beta   90.00
_cell.angle_gamma   90.00
#
_symmetry.space_group_name_H-M   'P 1'
#
loop_
_entity.id
_entity.type
_entity.pdbx_description
1 polymer ?
#
loop_
_entity_poly.entity_id
_entity_poly.type
_entity_poly.pdbx_seq_one_letter_code
_entity_poly.pdbx_strand_id
1 'polypeptide(L)'
;MMKRLLTYSLTMICALVMVGCSGRGNGKSTAFQPHAFPPIPEPPAVIAEPQEKAEYVISNYWNKFLSKAYPCDTNVVNGVLADDLEKAFGTYVTFLEGTCPIDFARKAMAGFFDRVEKFQASDTSSNVFAFFEKMVPKYLYDPNSPVRNEDLYLPYVSRLAVSEYSDPDLKPSYSFETQMCSLNMIGSPAADFTFTDLSGRRHTLYSVKAETTLLFFTNPGCPACKEIMESLTSDEEIAALVTSGRLAVVNIYIDDELDKWREYASVYPKNWYNGYDQSYIIRSDVTYNVRAIPSLYVLDSEKNVIMKDAPVEVVLPYLDNLK
;
A
#
# COMPACT_ATOMS: atom_id res chain seq x y z
N MET A 1 -9.72 30.04 -77.81
CA MET A 1 -10.26 30.93 -78.86
C MET A 1 -11.78 30.84 -78.78
N MET A 2 -12.48 31.95 -78.47
CA MET A 2 -13.88 32.34 -78.84
C MET A 2 -14.96 31.24 -78.95
N LYS A 3 -16.19 31.29 -78.44
CA LYS A 3 -17.21 32.32 -78.07
C LYS A 3 -18.36 31.51 -77.42
N ARG A 4 -18.90 31.86 -76.25
CA ARG A 4 -20.15 32.63 -76.01
C ARG A 4 -21.44 32.18 -76.75
N LEU A 5 -22.47 31.91 -75.91
CA LEU A 5 -23.91 32.29 -75.97
C LEU A 5 -24.98 31.36 -76.60
N LEU A 6 -25.95 30.92 -75.77
CA LEU A 6 -27.42 31.20 -75.81
C LEU A 6 -28.14 30.33 -74.73
N THR A 7 -28.50 30.79 -73.52
CA THR A 7 -29.77 31.44 -73.04
C THR A 7 -31.11 30.91 -73.57
N TYR A 8 -31.96 30.39 -72.65
CA TYR A 8 -33.42 30.62 -72.41
C TYR A 8 -33.84 29.68 -71.23
N SER A 9 -34.03 30.10 -69.97
CA SER A 9 -35.09 30.91 -69.35
C SER A 9 -36.49 30.27 -69.36
N LEU A 10 -36.92 29.63 -68.26
CA LEU A 10 -38.24 29.91 -67.64
C LEU A 10 -38.35 29.36 -66.20
N THR A 11 -38.65 30.26 -65.29
CA THR A 11 -38.96 30.11 -63.87
C THR A 11 -40.36 29.53 -63.64
N MET A 12 -40.53 28.65 -62.65
CA MET A 12 -41.77 28.57 -61.87
C MET A 12 -41.51 27.91 -60.51
N ILE A 13 -41.71 28.70 -59.45
CA ILE A 13 -41.66 28.34 -58.04
C ILE A 13 -43.01 27.73 -57.67
N CYS A 14 -43.04 26.56 -57.02
CA CYS A 14 -44.14 26.23 -56.13
C CYS A 14 -43.64 25.36 -54.96
N ALA A 15 -44.05 25.78 -53.77
CA ALA A 15 -43.63 25.31 -52.46
C ALA A 15 -44.45 24.10 -51.95
N LEU A 16 -43.94 23.50 -50.86
CA LEU A 16 -44.59 22.54 -49.94
C LEU A 16 -44.74 21.13 -50.54
N VAL A 17 -44.29 20.04 -49.89
CA VAL A 17 -44.65 19.60 -48.54
C VAL A 17 -43.48 18.83 -47.90
N MET A 18 -43.04 19.27 -46.72
CA MET A 18 -42.28 18.42 -45.79
C MET A 18 -43.27 17.52 -45.06
N VAL A 19 -43.28 16.22 -45.39
CA VAL A 19 -43.91 15.21 -44.53
C VAL A 19 -42.92 14.89 -43.42
N GLY A 20 -43.23 15.40 -42.24
CA GLY A 20 -42.51 15.07 -41.01
C GLY A 20 -42.79 13.62 -40.61
N CYS A 21 -41.73 12.83 -40.47
CA CYS A 21 -41.78 11.66 -39.59
C CYS A 21 -41.74 12.17 -38.15
N SER A 22 -42.93 12.44 -37.59
CA SER A 22 -43.17 12.58 -36.17
C SER A 22 -42.97 11.23 -35.48
N GLY A 23 -41.72 10.93 -35.16
CA GLY A 23 -41.32 9.81 -34.30
C GLY A 23 -40.32 10.31 -33.26
N ARG A 24 -40.57 11.50 -32.69
CA ARG A 24 -39.76 12.07 -31.61
C ARG A 24 -40.14 11.36 -30.31
N GLY A 25 -39.64 10.14 -30.16
CA GLY A 25 -39.50 9.50 -28.86
C GLY A 25 -38.54 10.35 -28.04
N ASN A 26 -39.06 11.32 -27.31
CA ASN A 26 -38.31 12.15 -26.38
C ASN A 26 -38.04 11.34 -25.11
N GLY A 27 -37.39 10.19 -25.26
CA GLY A 27 -36.74 9.50 -24.16
C GLY A 27 -35.50 10.31 -23.83
N LYS A 28 -35.61 11.26 -22.90
CA LYS A 28 -34.42 11.70 -22.15
C LYS A 28 -33.84 10.40 -21.59
N SER A 29 -32.70 9.95 -22.11
CA SER A 29 -31.91 8.99 -21.34
C SER A 29 -31.64 9.71 -20.02
N THR A 30 -32.25 9.24 -18.94
CA THR A 30 -31.89 9.70 -17.61
C THR A 30 -30.45 9.30 -17.43
N ALA A 31 -29.51 10.24 -17.61
CA ALA A 31 -28.11 10.01 -17.37
C ALA A 31 -27.96 9.40 -15.97
N PHE A 32 -27.29 8.25 -15.89
CA PHE A 32 -27.05 7.56 -14.64
C PHE A 32 -26.44 8.55 -13.64
N GLN A 33 -27.03 8.64 -12.45
CA GLN A 33 -26.52 9.47 -11.37
C GLN A 33 -25.74 8.58 -10.41
N PRO A 34 -24.46 8.88 -10.14
CA PRO A 34 -23.70 8.19 -9.12
C PRO A 34 -24.41 8.24 -7.77
N HIS A 35 -24.29 7.17 -6.99
CA HIS A 35 -24.77 7.11 -5.62
C HIS A 35 -23.60 7.13 -4.63
N ALA A 36 -23.90 7.49 -3.39
CA ALA A 36 -22.91 7.44 -2.31
C ALA A 36 -22.40 6.01 -2.09
N PHE A 37 -21.20 5.89 -1.54
CA PHE A 37 -20.69 4.61 -1.03
C PHE A 37 -21.63 4.11 0.10
N PRO A 38 -21.91 2.80 0.19
CA PRO A 38 -22.80 2.26 1.22
C PRO A 38 -22.33 2.60 2.65
N PRO A 39 -23.27 2.77 3.59
CA PRO A 39 -22.91 3.03 4.99
C PRO A 39 -22.18 1.82 5.60
N ILE A 40 -21.31 2.11 6.58
CA ILE A 40 -20.56 1.12 7.36
C ILE A 40 -21.54 0.08 7.94
N PRO A 41 -21.23 -1.23 7.86
CA PRO A 41 -22.07 -2.27 8.45
C PRO A 41 -22.26 -2.07 9.96
N GLU A 42 -23.48 -2.25 10.44
CA GLU A 42 -23.78 -2.21 11.88
C GLU A 42 -23.71 -3.64 12.45
N PRO A 43 -22.85 -3.92 13.45
CA PRO A 43 -22.83 -5.20 14.13
C PRO A 43 -24.17 -5.51 14.81
N PRO A 44 -24.69 -6.74 14.71
CA PRO A 44 -25.86 -7.17 15.45
C PRO A 44 -25.67 -6.98 16.97
N ALA A 45 -26.74 -6.60 17.68
CA ALA A 45 -26.69 -6.34 19.13
C ALA A 45 -26.24 -7.54 19.98
N VAL A 46 -26.29 -8.76 19.44
CA VAL A 46 -25.79 -9.99 20.09
C VAL A 46 -24.26 -10.05 20.15
N ILE A 47 -23.55 -9.36 19.24
CA ILE A 47 -22.09 -9.24 19.28
C ILE A 47 -21.77 -8.16 20.30
N ALA A 48 -21.31 -8.55 21.48
CA ALA A 48 -21.02 -7.62 22.58
C ALA A 48 -19.56 -7.14 22.54
N GLU A 49 -18.63 -8.05 22.27
CA GLU A 49 -17.19 -7.82 22.37
C GLU A 49 -16.70 -6.80 21.34
N PRO A 50 -15.93 -5.76 21.77
CA PRO A 50 -15.45 -4.72 20.86
C PRO A 50 -14.64 -5.25 19.67
N GLN A 51 -13.79 -6.26 19.89
CA GLN A 51 -13.01 -6.88 18.83
C GLN A 51 -13.91 -7.60 17.81
N GLU A 52 -14.86 -8.40 18.27
CA GLU A 52 -15.81 -9.10 17.38
C GLU A 52 -16.66 -8.12 16.58
N LYS A 53 -17.02 -6.97 17.15
CA LYS A 53 -17.70 -5.88 16.43
C LYS A 53 -16.83 -5.31 15.31
N ALA A 54 -15.55 -5.04 15.57
CA ALA A 54 -14.63 -4.55 14.56
C ALA A 54 -14.44 -5.58 13.44
N GLU A 55 -14.21 -6.85 13.80
CA GLU A 55 -14.08 -7.95 12.85
C GLU A 55 -15.36 -8.15 12.01
N TYR A 56 -16.54 -7.96 12.59
CA TYR A 56 -17.80 -7.94 11.85
C TYR A 56 -17.83 -6.80 10.83
N VAL A 57 -17.50 -5.57 11.24
CA VAL A 57 -17.48 -4.40 10.34
C VAL A 57 -16.56 -4.66 9.15
N ILE A 58 -15.33 -5.10 9.40
CA ILE A 58 -14.33 -5.39 8.36
C ILE A 58 -14.83 -6.49 7.41
N SER A 59 -15.32 -7.61 7.95
CA SER A 59 -15.78 -8.76 7.16
C SER A 59 -16.96 -8.45 6.24
N ASN A 60 -17.75 -7.42 6.59
CA ASN A 60 -18.96 -7.04 5.88
C ASN A 60 -18.84 -5.72 5.12
N TYR A 61 -17.71 -5.01 5.22
CA TYR A 61 -17.52 -3.66 4.71
C TYR A 61 -17.89 -3.52 3.23
N TRP A 62 -17.45 -4.49 2.42
CA TRP A 62 -17.63 -4.49 0.97
C TRP A 62 -18.93 -5.14 0.49
N ASN A 63 -19.72 -5.77 1.36
CA ASN A 63 -20.85 -6.62 0.96
C ASN A 63 -21.93 -5.84 0.19
N LYS A 64 -22.29 -4.65 0.66
CA LYS A 64 -23.30 -3.81 -0.01
C LYS A 64 -22.78 -3.27 -1.34
N PHE A 65 -21.51 -2.86 -1.39
CA PHE A 65 -20.88 -2.32 -2.60
C PHE A 65 -20.79 -3.39 -3.70
N LEU A 66 -20.43 -4.63 -3.35
CA LEU A 66 -20.28 -5.74 -4.30
C LEU A 66 -21.56 -6.59 -4.44
N SER A 67 -22.72 -6.10 -3.99
CA SER A 67 -23.98 -6.87 -4.00
C SER A 67 -24.68 -6.92 -5.36
N LYS A 68 -24.45 -5.90 -6.20
CA LYS A 68 -25.06 -5.76 -7.53
C LYS A 68 -24.21 -4.88 -8.42
N ALA A 69 -24.30 -5.11 -9.72
CA ALA A 69 -23.68 -4.28 -10.73
C ALA A 69 -24.50 -3.00 -10.99
N TYR A 70 -23.79 -1.90 -11.19
CA TYR A 70 -24.32 -0.61 -11.61
C TYR A 70 -23.55 -0.12 -12.84
N PRO A 71 -24.14 0.81 -13.62
CA PRO A 71 -23.42 1.50 -14.69
C PRO A 71 -22.11 2.12 -14.19
N CYS A 72 -21.08 1.98 -15.02
CA CYS A 72 -19.72 2.43 -14.77
C CYS A 72 -19.25 3.35 -15.90
N ASP A 73 -18.33 4.26 -15.59
CA ASP A 73 -17.61 5.05 -16.58
C ASP A 73 -16.16 5.32 -16.08
N THR A 74 -15.47 6.29 -16.68
CA THR A 74 -14.10 6.65 -16.29
C THR A 74 -13.98 7.16 -14.85
N ASN A 75 -15.01 7.84 -14.33
CA ASN A 75 -15.02 8.46 -13.00
C ASN A 75 -15.96 7.74 -12.01
N VAL A 76 -16.71 6.74 -12.47
CA VAL A 76 -17.70 5.99 -11.68
C VAL A 76 -17.34 4.51 -11.67
N VAL A 77 -17.10 3.98 -10.47
CA VAL A 77 -16.77 2.58 -10.21
C VAL A 77 -17.94 1.91 -9.49
N ASN A 78 -18.59 0.97 -10.17
CA ASN A 78 -19.82 0.31 -9.73
C ASN A 78 -20.86 1.26 -9.10
N GLY A 79 -21.17 2.34 -9.83
CA GLY A 79 -22.17 3.33 -9.41
C GLY A 79 -21.71 4.37 -8.38
N VAL A 80 -20.48 4.28 -7.88
CA VAL A 80 -19.89 5.22 -6.90
C VAL A 80 -18.81 6.06 -7.59
N LEU A 81 -18.67 7.34 -7.23
CA LEU A 81 -17.55 8.16 -7.71
C LEU A 81 -16.21 7.56 -7.26
N ALA A 82 -15.23 7.52 -8.16
CA ALA A 82 -13.92 6.93 -7.90
C ALA A 82 -13.25 7.53 -6.65
N ASP A 83 -13.31 8.86 -6.48
CA ASP A 83 -12.77 9.57 -5.31
C ASP A 83 -13.44 9.14 -4.00
N ASP A 84 -14.74 8.87 -4.01
CA ASP A 84 -15.47 8.44 -2.82
C ASP A 84 -15.21 6.97 -2.50
N LEU A 85 -15.01 6.14 -3.52
CA LEU A 85 -14.58 4.75 -3.36
C LEU A 85 -13.13 4.67 -2.83
N GLU A 86 -12.25 5.56 -3.27
CA GLU A 86 -10.88 5.66 -2.75
C GLU A 86 -10.88 6.04 -1.26
N LYS A 87 -11.69 7.04 -0.85
CA LYS A 87 -11.87 7.39 0.58
C LYS A 87 -12.41 6.21 1.40
N ALA A 88 -13.35 5.45 0.84
CA ALA A 88 -13.87 4.24 1.48
C ALA A 88 -12.77 3.18 1.63
N PHE A 89 -11.93 2.99 0.62
CA PHE A 89 -10.78 2.09 0.71
C PHE A 89 -9.77 2.55 1.78
N GLY A 90 -9.45 3.85 1.85
CA GLY A 90 -8.62 4.40 2.93
C GLY A 90 -9.21 4.13 4.32
N THR A 91 -10.53 4.29 4.49
CA THR A 91 -11.23 3.94 5.74
C THR A 91 -11.10 2.45 6.08
N TYR A 92 -11.23 1.58 5.06
CA TYR A 92 -11.05 0.14 5.24
C TYR A 92 -9.62 -0.21 5.69
N VAL A 93 -8.59 0.42 5.11
CA VAL A 93 -7.20 0.27 5.54
C VAL A 93 -7.03 0.68 7.01
N THR A 94 -7.60 1.82 7.43
CA THR A 94 -7.56 2.24 8.84
C THR A 94 -8.18 1.21 9.78
N PHE A 95 -9.28 0.55 9.40
CA PHE A 95 -9.85 -0.52 10.22
C PHE A 95 -8.92 -1.73 10.31
N LEU A 96 -8.31 -2.14 9.21
CA LEU A 96 -7.38 -3.28 9.18
C LEU A 96 -6.14 -3.03 10.05
N GLU A 97 -5.62 -1.81 10.09
CA GLU A 97 -4.42 -1.48 10.86
C GLU A 97 -4.69 -1.28 12.35
N GLY A 98 -5.85 -0.74 12.72
CA GLY A 98 -6.08 -0.25 14.08
C GLY A 98 -7.07 -1.05 14.94
N THR A 99 -7.85 -1.96 14.36
CA THR A 99 -9.03 -2.52 15.06
C THR A 99 -9.09 -4.03 15.16
N CYS A 100 -8.14 -4.75 14.56
CA CYS A 100 -8.08 -6.20 14.59
C CYS A 100 -6.65 -6.74 14.60
N PRO A 101 -6.43 -7.99 15.05
CA PRO A 101 -5.13 -8.63 14.96
C PRO A 101 -4.66 -8.81 13.51
N ILE A 102 -3.35 -8.77 13.28
CA ILE A 102 -2.75 -8.88 11.94
C ILE A 102 -3.18 -10.15 11.18
N ASP A 103 -3.35 -11.28 11.87
CA ASP A 103 -3.81 -12.52 11.25
C ASP A 103 -5.25 -12.44 10.74
N PHE A 104 -6.11 -11.70 11.44
CA PHE A 104 -7.45 -11.42 10.96
C PHE A 104 -7.39 -10.46 9.77
N ALA A 105 -6.60 -9.39 9.85
CA ALA A 105 -6.45 -8.41 8.78
C ALA A 105 -5.95 -9.03 7.47
N ARG A 106 -4.97 -9.94 7.54
CA ARG A 106 -4.48 -10.74 6.38
C ARG A 106 -5.62 -11.56 5.75
N LYS A 107 -6.42 -12.25 6.56
CA LYS A 107 -7.59 -13.03 6.09
C LYS A 107 -8.66 -12.14 5.49
N ALA A 108 -8.90 -10.97 6.08
CA ALA A 108 -9.86 -10.00 5.57
C ALA A 108 -9.44 -9.46 4.19
N MET A 109 -8.14 -9.21 3.96
CA MET A 109 -7.61 -8.82 2.65
C MET A 109 -7.74 -9.93 1.60
N ALA A 110 -7.47 -11.19 1.97
CA ALA A 110 -7.72 -12.34 1.09
C ALA A 110 -9.22 -12.45 0.72
N GLY A 111 -10.10 -12.36 1.72
CA GLY A 111 -11.54 -12.41 1.51
C GLY A 111 -12.08 -11.20 0.73
N PHE A 112 -11.45 -10.04 0.85
CA PHE A 112 -11.75 -8.87 0.04
C PHE A 112 -11.42 -9.14 -1.44
N PHE A 113 -10.21 -9.66 -1.72
CA PHE A 113 -9.85 -10.08 -3.07
C PHE A 113 -10.86 -11.09 -3.65
N ASP A 114 -11.20 -12.15 -2.91
CA ASP A 114 -12.14 -13.17 -3.37
C ASP A 114 -13.50 -12.59 -3.77
N ARG A 115 -13.98 -11.56 -3.05
CA ARG A 115 -15.22 -10.87 -3.38
C ARG A 115 -15.08 -10.04 -4.65
N VAL A 116 -13.97 -9.32 -4.81
CA VAL A 116 -13.68 -8.51 -6.01
C VAL A 116 -13.56 -9.42 -7.24
N GLU A 117 -12.83 -10.52 -7.14
CA GLU A 117 -12.67 -11.51 -8.20
C GLU A 117 -14.01 -12.17 -8.58
N LYS A 118 -14.79 -12.59 -7.60
CA LYS A 118 -16.13 -13.14 -7.84
C LYS A 118 -17.07 -12.13 -8.50
N PHE A 119 -16.97 -10.85 -8.13
CA PHE A 119 -17.76 -9.80 -8.75
C PHE A 119 -17.37 -9.62 -10.23
N GLN A 120 -16.06 -9.58 -10.52
CA GLN A 120 -15.53 -9.53 -11.89
C GLN A 120 -15.98 -10.75 -12.73
N ALA A 121 -16.00 -11.94 -12.13
CA ALA A 121 -16.48 -13.16 -12.79
C ALA A 121 -17.98 -13.09 -13.15
N SER A 122 -18.78 -12.41 -12.32
CA SER A 122 -20.22 -12.27 -12.54
C SER A 122 -20.58 -11.20 -13.59
N ASP A 123 -19.70 -10.22 -13.79
CA ASP A 123 -19.83 -9.16 -14.79
C ASP A 123 -18.44 -8.71 -15.24
N THR A 124 -17.99 -9.25 -16.37
CA THR A 124 -16.66 -8.96 -16.92
C THR A 124 -16.52 -7.54 -17.45
N SER A 125 -17.62 -6.78 -17.55
CA SER A 125 -17.60 -5.35 -17.91
C SER A 125 -17.36 -4.43 -16.71
N SER A 126 -17.34 -4.98 -15.49
CA SER A 126 -17.03 -4.26 -14.26
C SER A 126 -15.64 -3.62 -14.31
N ASN A 127 -15.54 -2.40 -13.76
CA ASN A 127 -14.27 -1.70 -13.55
C ASN A 127 -13.74 -1.83 -12.10
N VAL A 128 -14.40 -2.63 -11.25
CA VAL A 128 -14.04 -2.79 -9.83
C VAL A 128 -12.68 -3.47 -9.65
N PHE A 129 -12.42 -4.55 -10.41
CA PHE A 129 -11.15 -5.27 -10.33
C PHE A 129 -9.98 -4.35 -10.70
N ALA A 130 -10.06 -3.71 -11.87
CA ALA A 130 -9.04 -2.78 -12.36
C ALA A 130 -8.85 -1.55 -11.46
N PHE A 131 -9.90 -1.11 -10.76
CA PHE A 131 -9.78 -0.05 -9.76
C PHE A 131 -8.94 -0.49 -8.57
N PHE A 132 -9.27 -1.63 -7.96
CA PHE A 132 -8.54 -2.10 -6.77
C PHE A 132 -7.15 -2.65 -7.08
N GLU A 133 -6.92 -3.20 -8.28
CA GLU A 133 -5.59 -3.55 -8.79
C GLU A 133 -4.64 -2.33 -8.75
N LYS A 134 -5.17 -1.11 -8.91
CA LYS A 134 -4.40 0.14 -8.78
C LYS A 134 -4.37 0.70 -7.36
N MET A 135 -5.51 0.70 -6.66
CA MET A 135 -5.61 1.34 -5.34
C MET A 135 -4.90 0.56 -4.24
N VAL A 136 -4.97 -0.77 -4.25
CA VAL A 136 -4.36 -1.60 -3.22
C VAL A 136 -2.84 -1.39 -3.14
N PRO A 137 -2.06 -1.49 -4.23
CA PRO A 137 -0.62 -1.21 -4.17
C PRO A 137 -0.31 0.26 -3.88
N LYS A 138 -1.13 1.22 -4.35
CA LYS A 138 -0.95 2.66 -4.02
C LYS A 138 -0.95 2.92 -2.52
N TYR A 139 -1.79 2.23 -1.76
CA TYR A 139 -1.88 2.41 -0.31
C TYR A 139 -0.96 1.48 0.46
N LEU A 140 -0.96 0.18 0.14
CA LEU A 140 -0.32 -0.82 0.99
C LEU A 140 1.10 -1.17 0.54
N TYR A 141 1.47 -0.86 -0.69
CA TYR A 141 2.79 -1.19 -1.23
C TYR A 141 3.65 0.05 -1.45
N ASP A 142 3.19 1.10 -2.13
CA ASP A 142 4.00 2.29 -2.46
C ASP A 142 4.86 2.76 -1.27
N PRO A 143 6.20 2.84 -1.42
CA PRO A 143 7.08 3.24 -0.31
C PRO A 143 6.79 4.65 0.23
N ASN A 144 6.15 5.52 -0.55
CA ASN A 144 5.75 6.86 -0.12
C ASN A 144 4.39 6.89 0.56
N SER A 145 3.67 5.76 0.59
CA SER A 145 2.39 5.70 1.29
C SER A 145 2.62 5.77 2.81
N PRO A 146 1.86 6.62 3.53
CA PRO A 146 1.91 6.71 4.98
C PRO A 146 1.23 5.52 5.68
N VAL A 147 0.54 4.67 4.92
CA VAL A 147 -0.16 3.46 5.40
C VAL A 147 0.32 2.20 4.67
N ARG A 148 1.57 2.24 4.17
CA ARG A 148 2.18 1.06 3.54
C ARG A 148 2.28 -0.08 4.55
N ASN A 149 1.91 -1.28 4.12
CA ASN A 149 1.90 -2.47 4.94
C ASN A 149 1.97 -3.71 4.05
N GLU A 150 3.18 -4.26 3.89
CA GLU A 150 3.42 -5.42 3.02
C GLU A 150 2.66 -6.68 3.49
N ASP A 151 2.39 -6.80 4.79
CA ASP A 151 1.64 -7.92 5.35
C ASP A 151 0.14 -7.87 4.99
N LEU A 152 -0.43 -6.67 4.84
CA LEU A 152 -1.80 -6.49 4.32
C LEU A 152 -1.84 -6.58 2.78
N TYR A 153 -0.75 -6.24 2.10
CA TYR A 153 -0.64 -6.35 0.65
C TYR A 153 -0.48 -7.79 0.17
N LEU A 154 0.33 -8.60 0.86
CA LEU A 154 0.70 -9.97 0.49
C LEU A 154 -0.49 -10.87 0.10
N PRO A 155 -1.60 -10.93 0.88
CA PRO A 155 -2.75 -11.77 0.52
C PRO A 155 -3.44 -11.33 -0.77
N TYR A 156 -3.32 -10.06 -1.16
CA TYR A 156 -3.91 -9.52 -2.38
C TYR A 156 -3.03 -9.80 -3.60
N VAL A 157 -1.73 -9.45 -3.52
CA VAL A 157 -0.80 -9.62 -4.65
C VAL A 157 -0.52 -11.09 -4.99
N SER A 158 -0.49 -11.97 -3.99
CA SER A 158 -0.37 -13.42 -4.22
C SER A 158 -1.52 -14.00 -5.04
N ARG A 159 -2.72 -13.40 -4.93
CA ARG A 159 -3.90 -13.79 -5.70
C ARG A 159 -3.89 -13.14 -7.08
N LEU A 160 -3.48 -11.88 -7.19
CA LEU A 160 -3.25 -11.23 -8.50
C LEU A 160 -2.27 -12.02 -9.37
N ALA A 161 -1.21 -12.58 -8.80
CA ALA A 161 -0.22 -13.37 -9.52
C ALA A 161 -0.79 -14.59 -10.26
N VAL A 162 -1.93 -15.13 -9.79
CA VAL A 162 -2.55 -16.33 -10.35
C VAL A 162 -3.95 -16.13 -10.94
N SER A 163 -4.61 -14.99 -10.67
CA SER A 163 -5.97 -14.70 -11.13
C SER A 163 -6.08 -14.71 -12.66
N GLU A 164 -7.20 -15.22 -13.19
CA GLU A 164 -7.48 -15.21 -14.63
C GLU A 164 -7.84 -13.82 -15.16
N TYR A 165 -8.15 -12.87 -14.26
CA TYR A 165 -8.55 -11.50 -14.61
C TYR A 165 -7.39 -10.51 -14.59
N SER A 166 -6.24 -10.88 -14.01
CA SER A 166 -5.02 -10.07 -14.06
C SER A 166 -4.43 -10.08 -15.46
N ASP A 167 -3.81 -8.95 -15.84
CA ASP A 167 -3.00 -8.87 -17.06
C ASP A 167 -1.87 -9.93 -17.01
N PRO A 168 -1.79 -10.86 -17.97
CA PRO A 168 -0.74 -11.86 -18.03
C PRO A 168 0.68 -11.28 -17.98
N ASP A 169 0.89 -10.08 -18.54
CA ASP A 169 2.20 -9.44 -18.58
C ASP A 169 2.64 -8.91 -17.20
N LEU A 170 1.69 -8.68 -16.28
CA LEU A 170 1.96 -8.20 -14.92
C LEU A 170 2.17 -9.34 -13.91
N LYS A 171 1.74 -10.57 -14.21
CA LYS A 171 1.86 -11.74 -13.30
C LYS A 171 3.28 -12.01 -12.80
N PRO A 172 4.35 -11.86 -13.62
CA PRO A 172 5.72 -11.97 -13.11
C PRO A 172 6.06 -10.91 -12.06
N SER A 173 5.60 -9.67 -12.22
CA SER A 173 5.78 -8.60 -11.22
C SER A 173 5.07 -8.95 -9.92
N TYR A 174 3.79 -9.36 -10.00
CA TYR A 174 3.02 -9.77 -8.83
C TYR A 174 3.64 -10.98 -8.12
N SER A 175 4.22 -11.93 -8.86
CA SER A 175 4.91 -13.08 -8.28
C SER A 175 6.19 -12.66 -7.53
N PHE A 176 6.96 -11.73 -8.11
CA PHE A 176 8.11 -11.14 -7.47
C PHE A 176 7.72 -10.37 -6.20
N GLU A 177 6.72 -9.50 -6.29
CA GLU A 177 6.20 -8.73 -5.15
C GLU A 177 5.67 -9.65 -4.04
N THR A 178 5.00 -10.75 -4.39
CA THR A 178 4.58 -11.80 -3.44
C THR A 178 5.78 -12.37 -2.69
N GLN A 179 6.85 -12.72 -3.41
CA GLN A 179 8.08 -13.21 -2.79
C GLN A 179 8.69 -12.17 -1.85
N MET A 180 8.77 -10.91 -2.29
CA MET A 180 9.33 -9.82 -1.48
C MET A 180 8.52 -9.56 -0.21
N CYS A 181 7.19 -9.54 -0.31
CA CYS A 181 6.31 -9.29 0.82
C CYS A 181 6.33 -10.45 1.85
N SER A 182 6.71 -11.66 1.42
CA SER A 182 6.85 -12.83 2.31
C SER A 182 8.10 -12.81 3.19
N LEU A 183 9.05 -11.91 2.93
CA LEU A 183 10.27 -11.76 3.74
C LEU A 183 9.96 -11.03 5.05
N ASN A 184 10.49 -11.50 6.18
CA ASN A 184 10.43 -10.82 7.49
C ASN A 184 9.01 -10.37 7.88
N MET A 185 8.01 -11.25 7.70
CA MET A 185 6.61 -10.93 8.03
C MET A 185 6.42 -10.61 9.51
N ILE A 186 5.46 -9.74 9.82
CA ILE A 186 5.09 -9.46 11.23
C ILE A 186 4.75 -10.76 11.98
N GLY A 187 5.36 -10.95 13.14
CA GLY A 187 5.24 -12.15 13.99
C GLY A 187 6.19 -13.30 13.63
N SER A 188 6.94 -13.18 12.52
CA SER A 188 7.98 -14.15 12.14
C SER A 188 9.38 -13.71 12.60
N PRO A 189 10.33 -14.63 12.79
CA PRO A 189 11.73 -14.27 13.01
C PRO A 189 12.30 -13.47 11.82
N ALA A 190 12.96 -12.36 12.09
CA ALA A 190 13.69 -11.60 11.07
C ALA A 190 14.89 -12.39 10.55
N ALA A 191 15.24 -12.21 9.28
CA ALA A 191 16.42 -12.82 8.68
C ALA A 191 17.68 -12.31 9.38
N ASP A 192 18.51 -13.22 9.90
CA ASP A 192 19.82 -12.84 10.45
C ASP A 192 20.77 -12.44 9.31
N PHE A 193 21.65 -11.50 9.60
CA PHE A 193 22.69 -11.07 8.66
C PHE A 193 23.91 -10.62 9.45
N THR A 194 25.08 -10.70 8.81
CA THR A 194 26.33 -10.21 9.39
C THR A 194 26.57 -8.77 8.94
N PHE A 195 26.99 -7.91 9.86
CA PHE A 195 27.41 -6.55 9.55
C PHE A 195 28.72 -6.21 10.26
N THR A 196 29.46 -5.25 9.70
CA THR A 196 30.68 -4.72 10.32
C THR A 196 30.42 -3.31 10.81
N ASP A 197 30.69 -3.04 12.09
CA ASP A 197 30.49 -1.72 12.69
C ASP A 197 31.62 -0.73 12.32
N LEU A 198 31.43 0.56 12.64
CA LEU A 198 32.43 1.62 12.42
C LEU A 198 33.79 1.37 13.09
N SER A 199 33.84 0.52 14.13
CA SER A 199 35.10 0.11 14.79
C SER A 199 35.76 -1.10 14.14
N GLY A 200 35.15 -1.68 13.10
CA GLY A 200 35.63 -2.88 12.40
C GLY A 200 35.23 -4.19 13.08
N ARG A 201 34.39 -4.17 14.11
CA ARG A 201 33.90 -5.39 14.75
C ARG A 201 32.75 -5.97 13.95
N ARG A 202 32.75 -7.29 13.81
CA ARG A 202 31.69 -8.04 13.15
C ARG A 202 30.63 -8.45 14.16
N HIS A 203 29.37 -8.26 13.77
CA HIS A 203 28.19 -8.63 14.54
C HIS A 203 27.23 -9.39 13.62
N THR A 204 26.32 -10.17 14.21
CA THR A 204 25.07 -10.53 13.53
C THR A 204 23.90 -9.79 14.16
N LEU A 205 22.78 -9.63 13.45
CA LEU A 205 21.56 -9.05 14.04
C LEU A 205 21.17 -9.79 15.33
N TYR A 206 21.27 -11.12 15.33
CA TYR A 206 20.93 -11.97 16.48
C TYR A 206 21.93 -11.88 17.64
N SER A 207 23.16 -11.42 17.38
CA SER A 207 24.16 -11.16 18.42
C SER A 207 23.83 -9.91 19.26
N VAL A 208 23.04 -8.98 18.72
CA VAL A 208 22.60 -7.76 19.43
C VAL A 208 21.50 -8.10 20.43
N LYS A 209 21.78 -7.93 21.73
CA LYS A 209 20.85 -8.24 22.82
C LYS A 209 20.21 -6.97 23.36
N ALA A 210 18.88 -6.91 23.29
CA ALA A 210 18.02 -5.84 23.81
C ALA A 210 16.58 -6.36 23.94
N GLU A 211 15.75 -5.70 24.74
CA GLU A 211 14.30 -5.99 24.83
C GLU A 211 13.60 -5.63 23.51
N THR A 212 14.05 -4.57 22.87
CA THR A 212 13.58 -4.12 21.56
C THR A 212 14.77 -3.75 20.68
N THR A 213 14.72 -4.13 19.40
CA THR A 213 15.72 -3.73 18.41
C THR A 213 15.05 -2.90 17.31
N LEU A 214 15.51 -1.66 17.12
CA LEU A 214 15.19 -0.84 15.96
C LEU A 214 16.25 -1.10 14.89
N LEU A 215 15.88 -1.84 13.85
CA LEU A 215 16.72 -2.02 12.66
C LEU A 215 16.39 -0.89 11.67
N PHE A 216 17.42 -0.12 11.32
CA PHE A 216 17.29 1.13 10.59
C PHE A 216 18.21 1.14 9.37
N PHE A 217 17.63 0.99 8.18
CA PHE A 217 18.37 1.08 6.94
C PHE A 217 18.52 2.54 6.54
N THR A 218 19.77 3.01 6.38
CA THR A 218 20.07 4.42 6.10
C THR A 218 21.08 4.58 4.97
N ASN A 219 21.06 5.77 4.36
CA ASN A 219 22.08 6.22 3.43
C ASN A 219 22.76 7.50 3.94
N PRO A 220 24.08 7.67 3.70
CA PRO A 220 24.79 8.91 3.98
C PRO A 220 24.14 10.10 3.28
N GLY A 221 24.02 11.23 3.98
CA GLY A 221 23.45 12.46 3.42
C GLY A 221 21.93 12.44 3.20
N CYS A 222 21.22 11.39 3.59
CA CYS A 222 19.75 11.35 3.49
C CYS A 222 19.10 12.29 4.54
N PRO A 223 18.33 13.31 4.12
CA PRO A 223 17.67 14.23 5.05
C PRO A 223 16.68 13.53 5.97
N ALA A 224 15.84 12.63 5.42
CA ALA A 224 14.87 11.89 6.22
C ALA A 224 15.54 10.97 7.25
N CYS A 225 16.66 10.31 6.91
CA CYS A 225 17.44 9.55 7.90
C CYS A 225 17.94 10.45 9.03
N LYS A 226 18.42 11.66 8.69
CA LYS A 226 18.92 12.62 9.68
C LYS A 226 17.80 13.08 10.63
N GLU A 227 16.63 13.42 10.10
CA GLU A 227 15.47 13.82 10.91
C GLU A 227 15.06 12.72 11.89
N ILE A 228 14.98 11.47 11.42
CA ILE A 228 14.67 10.32 12.30
C ILE A 228 15.74 10.15 13.38
N MET A 229 17.03 10.26 13.04
CA MET A 229 18.12 10.21 14.03
C MET A 229 17.99 11.32 15.08
N GLU A 230 17.66 12.53 14.67
CA GLU A 230 17.45 13.67 15.57
C GLU A 230 16.25 13.45 16.49
N SER A 231 15.13 12.93 15.97
CA SER A 231 13.96 12.56 16.79
C SER A 231 14.31 11.51 17.85
N LEU A 232 15.07 10.47 17.49
CA LEU A 232 15.46 9.39 18.41
C LEU A 232 16.48 9.83 19.47
N THR A 233 17.32 10.82 19.16
CA THR A 233 18.41 11.25 20.06
C THR A 233 18.07 12.48 20.90
N SER A 234 17.10 13.30 20.47
CA SER A 234 16.64 14.46 21.23
C SER A 234 15.60 14.12 22.29
N ASP A 235 14.93 12.97 22.19
CA ASP A 235 14.07 12.44 23.23
C ASP A 235 14.90 11.76 24.34
N GLU A 236 14.94 12.37 25.53
CA GLU A 236 15.77 11.89 26.65
C GLU A 236 15.35 10.49 27.14
N GLU A 237 14.07 10.15 27.07
CA GLU A 237 13.55 8.87 27.55
C GLU A 237 13.89 7.75 26.56
N ILE A 238 13.75 7.99 25.24
CA ILE A 238 14.23 7.06 24.21
C ILE A 238 15.76 6.90 24.30
N ALA A 239 16.50 8.01 24.47
CA ALA A 239 17.95 7.95 24.65
C ALA A 239 18.37 7.16 25.90
N ALA A 240 17.58 7.22 26.98
CA ALA A 240 17.78 6.42 28.19
C ALA A 240 17.50 4.92 27.94
N LEU A 241 16.50 4.56 27.13
CA LEU A 241 16.27 3.17 26.70
C LEU A 241 17.47 2.61 25.93
N VAL A 242 18.07 3.41 25.05
CA VAL A 242 19.29 3.03 24.32
C VAL A 242 20.47 2.85 25.29
N THR A 243 20.64 3.79 26.21
CA THR A 243 21.76 3.79 27.16
C THR A 243 21.69 2.63 28.16
N SER A 244 20.47 2.23 28.56
CA SER A 244 20.24 1.09 29.44
C SER A 244 20.31 -0.27 28.74
N GLY A 245 20.35 -0.29 27.39
CA GLY A 245 20.35 -1.51 26.58
C GLY A 245 18.97 -2.16 26.43
N ARG A 246 17.89 -1.52 26.92
CA ARG A 246 16.52 -1.97 26.66
C ARG A 246 16.15 -1.82 25.19
N LEU A 247 16.60 -0.74 24.55
CA LEU A 247 16.49 -0.51 23.10
C LEU A 247 17.88 -0.60 22.46
N ALA A 248 18.03 -1.41 21.42
CA ALA A 248 19.19 -1.34 20.54
C ALA A 248 18.80 -0.70 19.21
N VAL A 249 19.55 0.32 18.77
CA VAL A 249 19.43 0.85 17.41
C VAL A 249 20.54 0.24 16.55
N VAL A 250 20.14 -0.50 15.52
CA VAL A 250 21.02 -1.17 14.57
C VAL A 250 20.88 -0.45 13.24
N ASN A 251 21.78 0.50 12.98
CA ASN A 251 21.80 1.33 11.80
C ASN A 251 22.70 0.68 10.73
N ILE A 252 22.11 0.31 9.59
CA ILE A 252 22.78 -0.49 8.54
C ILE A 252 22.78 0.26 7.21
N TYR A 253 23.98 0.41 6.66
CA TYR A 253 24.20 0.81 5.27
C TYR A 253 24.31 -0.43 4.37
N ILE A 254 23.61 -0.42 3.23
CA ILE A 254 23.46 -1.59 2.35
C ILE A 254 23.92 -1.34 0.91
N ASP A 255 24.45 -0.15 0.60
CA ASP A 255 24.94 0.20 -0.73
C ASP A 255 26.49 0.13 -0.79
N ASP A 256 27.09 0.43 -1.94
CA ASP A 256 28.49 0.10 -2.28
C ASP A 256 29.53 1.19 -1.98
N GLU A 257 29.10 2.42 -1.69
CA GLU A 257 29.98 3.57 -1.47
C GLU A 257 30.48 3.67 -0.01
N LEU A 258 31.17 2.63 0.47
CA LEU A 258 31.64 2.52 1.85
C LEU A 258 32.53 3.68 2.31
N ASP A 259 33.34 4.26 1.41
CA ASP A 259 34.18 5.41 1.74
C ASP A 259 33.32 6.63 2.09
N LYS A 260 32.27 6.89 1.30
CA LYS A 260 31.30 7.97 1.59
C LYS A 260 30.55 7.68 2.89
N TRP A 261 30.17 6.43 3.16
CA TRP A 261 29.55 6.08 4.43
C TRP A 261 30.46 6.33 5.63
N ARG A 262 31.75 6.02 5.51
CA ARG A 262 32.76 6.29 6.56
C ARG A 262 32.98 7.79 6.81
N GLU A 263 32.88 8.63 5.79
CA GLU A 263 32.95 10.10 5.95
C GLU A 263 31.83 10.64 6.87
N TYR A 264 30.67 9.98 6.89
CA TYR A 264 29.53 10.34 7.73
C TYR A 264 29.60 9.76 9.16
N ALA A 265 30.65 9.02 9.51
CA ALA A 265 30.80 8.36 10.81
C ALA A 265 30.58 9.29 12.02
N SER A 266 30.92 10.57 11.90
CA SER A 266 30.78 11.57 12.96
C SER A 266 29.33 12.01 13.24
N VAL A 267 28.43 11.79 12.28
CA VAL A 267 26.99 12.12 12.39
C VAL A 267 26.25 11.06 13.19
N TYR A 268 26.71 9.81 13.13
CA TYR A 268 26.02 8.70 13.76
C TYR A 268 26.21 8.66 15.28
N PRO A 269 25.14 8.42 16.07
CA PRO A 269 25.25 8.31 17.52
C PRO A 269 26.17 7.15 17.93
N LYS A 270 27.14 7.42 18.82
CA LYS A 270 28.20 6.47 19.18
C LYS A 270 27.71 5.26 19.99
N ASN A 271 26.55 5.37 20.64
CA ASN A 271 25.92 4.31 21.40
C ASN A 271 25.03 3.39 20.54
N TRP A 272 24.93 3.62 19.23
CA TRP A 272 24.22 2.74 18.30
C TRP A 272 25.17 1.74 17.65
N TYR A 273 24.61 0.65 17.12
CA TYR A 273 25.31 -0.27 16.23
C TYR A 273 25.26 0.28 14.80
N ASN A 274 26.19 1.16 14.46
CA ASN A 274 26.32 1.71 13.11
C ASN A 274 27.25 0.83 12.28
N GLY A 275 26.71 0.15 11.28
CA GLY A 275 27.47 -0.77 10.44
C GLY A 275 27.02 -0.81 9.00
N TYR A 276 27.70 -1.66 8.23
CA TYR A 276 27.41 -1.91 6.84
C TYR A 276 27.38 -3.42 6.56
N ASP A 277 26.60 -3.82 5.55
CA ASP A 277 26.60 -5.18 5.04
C ASP A 277 27.84 -5.42 4.17
N GLN A 278 28.88 -5.98 4.78
CA GLN A 278 30.14 -6.27 4.10
C GLN A 278 29.98 -7.30 2.96
N SER A 279 29.00 -8.19 3.07
CA SER A 279 28.77 -9.29 2.14
C SER A 279 27.73 -8.98 1.07
N TYR A 280 27.07 -7.82 1.16
CA TYR A 280 25.95 -7.41 0.33
C TYR A 280 24.76 -8.40 0.31
N ILE A 281 24.67 -9.33 1.27
CA ILE A 281 23.64 -10.37 1.31
C ILE A 281 22.23 -9.80 1.38
N ILE A 282 22.05 -8.61 1.96
CA ILE A 282 20.76 -7.94 2.00
C ILE A 282 20.27 -7.61 0.59
N ARG A 283 21.17 -7.20 -0.31
CA ARG A 283 20.87 -6.89 -1.72
C ARG A 283 20.98 -8.11 -2.63
N SER A 284 22.00 -8.96 -2.45
CA SER A 284 22.31 -10.08 -3.35
C SER A 284 21.41 -11.29 -3.13
N ASP A 285 21.16 -11.62 -1.86
CA ASP A 285 20.36 -12.77 -1.45
C ASP A 285 18.92 -12.35 -1.11
N VAL A 286 18.66 -11.03 -1.16
CA VAL A 286 17.37 -10.40 -0.96
C VAL A 286 16.75 -10.83 0.38
N THR A 287 17.54 -10.75 1.45
CA THR A 287 17.07 -11.13 2.80
C THR A 287 16.13 -10.08 3.40
N TYR A 288 16.17 -8.84 2.92
CA TYR A 288 15.24 -7.76 3.25
C TYR A 288 14.78 -7.03 1.99
N ASN A 289 13.50 -6.68 1.92
CA ASN A 289 12.92 -5.91 0.83
C ASN A 289 13.06 -4.39 1.07
N VAL A 290 14.28 -3.86 1.01
CA VAL A 290 14.55 -2.42 1.23
C VAL A 290 14.32 -1.64 -0.08
N ARG A 291 13.08 -1.20 -0.28
CA ARG A 291 12.61 -0.50 -1.49
C ARG A 291 12.87 0.99 -1.48
N ALA A 292 12.86 1.59 -0.28
CA ALA A 292 13.18 2.99 -0.06
C ALA A 292 14.01 3.13 1.21
N ILE A 293 14.79 4.21 1.27
CA ILE A 293 15.59 4.58 2.43
C ILE A 293 15.10 5.97 2.89
N PRO A 294 14.82 6.17 4.18
CA PRO A 294 14.93 5.22 5.30
C PRO A 294 13.92 4.06 5.26
N SER A 295 14.31 2.91 5.81
CA SER A 295 13.39 1.80 6.11
C SER A 295 13.60 1.32 7.54
N LEU A 296 12.51 1.12 8.28
CA LEU A 296 12.50 0.86 9.72
C LEU A 296 11.82 -0.47 10.02
N TYR A 297 12.46 -1.27 10.87
CA TYR A 297 11.93 -2.49 11.43
C TYR A 297 12.03 -2.43 12.95
N VAL A 298 10.97 -2.86 13.62
CA VAL A 298 10.97 -3.03 15.08
C VAL A 298 10.90 -4.51 15.37
N LEU A 299 11.83 -5.00 16.18
CA LEU A 299 11.96 -6.39 16.54
C LEU A 299 11.89 -6.57 18.05
N ASP A 300 11.32 -7.69 18.49
CA ASP A 300 11.32 -8.09 19.90
C ASP A 300 12.70 -8.63 20.36
N SER A 301 12.75 -9.12 21.60
CA SER A 301 13.97 -9.67 22.22
C SER A 301 14.46 -10.96 21.54
N GLU A 302 13.58 -11.70 20.88
CA GLU A 302 13.86 -12.91 20.10
C GLU A 302 14.10 -12.63 18.61
N LYS A 303 14.04 -11.35 18.21
CA LYS A 303 14.13 -10.86 16.83
C LYS A 303 12.93 -11.23 15.96
N ASN A 304 11.76 -11.53 16.55
CA ASN A 304 10.53 -11.56 15.79
C ASN A 304 10.12 -10.14 15.40
N VAL A 305 9.58 -10.01 14.19
CA VAL A 305 9.20 -8.72 13.61
C VAL A 305 7.90 -8.22 14.25
N ILE A 306 7.97 -7.06 14.89
CA ILE A 306 6.80 -6.33 15.40
C ILE A 306 6.29 -5.37 14.31
N MET A 307 7.22 -4.69 13.63
CA MET A 307 6.93 -3.76 12.55
C MET A 307 7.89 -4.00 11.38
N LYS A 308 7.35 -3.96 10.17
CA LYS A 308 8.05 -4.21 8.91
C LYS A 308 7.94 -2.98 8.00
N ASP A 309 9.09 -2.44 7.58
CA ASP A 309 9.18 -1.27 6.69
C ASP A 309 8.24 -0.11 7.13
N ALA A 310 8.09 0.09 8.44
CA ALA A 310 7.04 0.93 8.98
C ALA A 310 7.37 2.43 8.81
N PRO A 311 6.35 3.28 8.57
CA PRO A 311 6.51 4.73 8.64
C PRO A 311 7.05 5.18 10.00
N VAL A 312 7.86 6.23 10.04
CA VAL A 312 8.40 6.77 11.29
C VAL A 312 7.28 7.23 12.23
N GLU A 313 6.17 7.70 11.65
CA GLU A 313 4.95 8.13 12.34
C GLU A 313 4.27 6.98 13.10
N VAL A 314 4.56 5.73 12.75
CA VAL A 314 4.09 4.52 13.45
C VAL A 314 5.14 4.02 14.45
N VAL A 315 6.42 4.11 14.08
CA VAL A 315 7.53 3.63 14.92
C VAL A 315 7.74 4.50 16.16
N LEU A 316 7.73 5.84 16.04
CA LEU A 316 7.99 6.72 17.17
C LEU A 316 6.95 6.56 18.30
N PRO A 317 5.63 6.57 18.03
CA PRO A 317 4.63 6.31 19.08
C PRO A 317 4.77 4.93 19.73
N TYR A 318 5.24 3.92 18.99
CA TYR A 318 5.52 2.61 19.59
C TYR A 318 6.68 2.69 20.56
N LEU A 319 7.78 3.34 20.19
CA LEU A 319 8.94 3.54 21.06
C LEU A 319 8.60 4.38 22.30
N ASP A 320 7.70 5.37 22.16
CA ASP A 320 7.18 6.16 23.28
C ASP A 320 6.44 5.28 24.31
N ASN A 321 5.75 4.23 23.88
CA ASN A 321 5.07 3.32 24.81
C ASN A 321 6.02 2.36 25.57
N LEU A 322 7.31 2.35 25.24
CA LEU A 322 8.33 1.52 25.94
C LEU A 322 8.92 2.20 27.17
N LYS A 323 8.73 3.52 27.29
CA LYS A 323 9.21 4.39 28.36
C LYS A 323 8.64 3.93 29.71
#